data_AF-A0AAJ6YM26-F1
#
_entry.id   AF-A0AAJ6YM26-F1
#
_cell.length_a   1.000
_cell.length_b   1.000
_cell.length_c   1.000
_cell.angle_alpha   90.00
_cell.angle_beta   90.00
_cell.angle_gamma   90.00
#
_symmetry.space_group_name_H-M   'P 1'
#
loop_
_entity.id
_entity.type
_entity.pdbx_description
1 polymer ?
#
loop_
_entity_poly.entity_id
_entity_poly.type
_entity_poly.pdbx_seq_one_letter_code
_entity_poly.pdbx_strand_id
1 'polypeptide(L)'
;MSAQSVNWPPPSSSAAPPPPPLPLLLLLCLAGWHGALGLAPVPLRNVSVDVGDNVTVVCSNEGRAQIFGTSNKITWIREGREDGQSKRLTVEPSGLLKLINVSRFDTGDYYCTLDDDAVRDRISVQVRTPPPALHNVWVKPSTILANILWEVAGTGGYPIIDFTAEYRLKPSPGDEADDWKPIIPTHIPPNSRQIDVYHLEPNTTYSFRVWATNQLGRGDIVEVEGHTHHSVEELELARHLLAGVENFDTRVWVAAVGIVMGTLMVLGFGTCYLLYRECKAPCVSFRCFLLNLSAAGGAGSD
;
A
#
# COMPACT_ATOMS: atom_id res chain seq x y z
N MET A 1 38.96 37.35 17.74
CA MET A 1 39.67 36.06 17.51
C MET A 1 39.56 35.74 16.04
N SER A 2 40.60 36.08 15.30
CA SER A 2 40.64 36.13 13.84
C SER A 2 41.25 34.82 13.32
N ALA A 3 40.48 34.02 12.59
CA ALA A 3 40.97 32.79 11.97
C ALA A 3 41.74 33.14 10.69
N GLN A 4 43.02 32.78 10.63
CA GLN A 4 43.84 32.85 9.41
C GLN A 4 43.59 31.59 8.56
N SER A 5 43.15 31.78 7.33
CA SER A 5 43.04 30.73 6.31
C SER A 5 44.41 30.50 5.64
N VAL A 6 44.94 29.28 5.76
CA VAL A 6 46.14 28.83 5.05
C VAL A 6 45.72 28.38 3.64
N ASN A 7 46.21 29.07 2.61
CA ASN A 7 46.01 28.70 1.20
C ASN A 7 47.06 27.65 0.79
N TRP A 8 46.61 26.51 0.28
CA TRP A 8 47.45 25.56 -0.45
C TRP A 8 47.37 25.84 -1.96
N PRO A 9 48.47 25.73 -2.73
CA PRO A 9 48.43 25.87 -4.18
C PRO A 9 47.80 24.63 -4.84
N PRO A 10 47.19 24.76 -6.04
CA PRO A 10 46.58 23.64 -6.74
C PRO A 10 47.66 22.71 -7.32
N PRO A 11 47.38 21.40 -7.47
CA PRO A 11 48.31 20.46 -8.07
C PRO A 11 48.42 20.69 -9.58
N SER A 12 49.65 20.69 -10.09
CA SER A 12 49.98 20.76 -11.50
C SER A 12 49.57 19.48 -12.23
N SER A 13 48.63 19.57 -13.17
CA SER A 13 48.21 18.48 -14.05
C SER A 13 49.20 18.29 -15.21
N SER A 14 50.25 17.50 -15.01
CA SER A 14 51.03 16.97 -16.13
C SER A 14 50.31 15.73 -16.69
N ALA A 15 49.43 15.95 -17.66
CA ALA A 15 48.83 14.86 -18.44
C ALA A 15 49.92 14.20 -19.31
N ALA A 16 50.18 12.92 -19.07
CA ALA A 16 51.01 12.11 -19.96
C ALA A 16 50.29 11.91 -21.32
N PRO A 17 51.01 11.87 -22.46
CA PRO A 17 50.37 11.65 -23.76
C PRO A 17 49.81 10.22 -23.86
N PRO A 18 48.71 10.01 -24.61
CA PRO A 18 48.12 8.69 -24.79
C PRO A 18 49.06 7.76 -25.58
N PRO A 19 49.07 6.44 -25.30
CA PRO A 19 49.86 5.48 -26.05
C PRO A 19 49.38 5.37 -27.51
N PRO A 20 50.27 5.03 -28.46
CA PRO A 20 49.91 4.88 -29.86
C PRO A 20 48.91 3.73 -30.06
N PRO A 21 47.99 3.84 -31.04
CA PRO A 21 47.03 2.78 -31.32
C PRO A 21 47.77 1.52 -31.79
N LEU A 22 47.55 0.40 -31.09
CA LEU A 22 48.01 -0.91 -31.54
C LEU A 22 47.48 -1.19 -32.95
N PRO A 23 48.29 -1.78 -33.85
CA PRO A 23 47.89 -1.98 -35.23
C PRO A 23 46.66 -2.90 -35.29
N LEU A 24 45.59 -2.44 -35.94
CA LEU A 24 44.33 -3.17 -36.13
C LEU A 24 44.54 -4.61 -36.64
N LEU A 25 45.63 -4.83 -37.37
CA LEU A 25 46.06 -6.14 -37.87
C LEU A 25 46.36 -7.14 -36.74
N LEU A 26 46.90 -6.70 -35.60
CA LEU A 26 47.19 -7.57 -34.46
C LEU A 26 45.91 -8.01 -33.75
N LEU A 27 44.91 -7.12 -33.64
CA LEU A 27 43.57 -7.43 -33.11
C LEU A 27 42.79 -8.37 -34.04
N LEU A 28 42.90 -8.19 -35.36
CA LEU A 28 42.32 -9.10 -36.35
C LEU A 28 43.02 -10.46 -36.38
N CYS A 29 44.34 -10.50 -36.19
CA CYS A 29 45.08 -11.76 -36.03
C CYS A 29 44.70 -12.47 -34.74
N LEU A 30 44.48 -11.76 -33.62
CA LEU A 30 43.96 -12.37 -32.40
C LEU A 30 42.53 -12.89 -32.58
N ALA A 31 41.62 -12.12 -33.19
CA ALA A 31 40.26 -12.59 -33.46
C ALA A 31 40.22 -13.77 -34.46
N GLY A 32 41.11 -13.78 -35.45
CA GLY A 32 41.29 -14.88 -36.39
C GLY A 32 41.92 -16.13 -35.78
N TRP A 33 42.81 -15.98 -34.79
CA TRP A 33 43.40 -17.12 -34.07
C TRP A 33 42.44 -17.79 -33.10
N HIS A 34 41.51 -17.05 -32.48
CA HIS A 34 40.45 -17.65 -31.67
C HIS A 34 39.51 -18.54 -32.51
N GLY A 35 39.34 -18.22 -33.80
CA GLY A 35 38.58 -19.06 -34.75
C GLY A 35 39.30 -20.35 -35.17
N ALA A 36 40.63 -20.43 -35.03
CA ALA A 36 41.43 -21.57 -35.47
C ALA A 36 41.57 -22.69 -34.41
N LEU A 37 41.19 -22.43 -33.15
CA LEU A 37 41.29 -23.39 -32.04
C LEU A 37 40.03 -24.25 -31.83
N GLY A 38 38.97 -24.08 -32.63
CA GLY A 38 37.76 -24.91 -32.52
C GLY A 38 36.97 -24.74 -31.20
N LEU A 39 37.32 -23.75 -30.37
CA LEU A 39 36.68 -23.44 -29.09
C LEU A 39 35.44 -22.55 -29.28
N ALA A 40 34.58 -22.86 -30.26
CA ALA A 40 33.28 -22.21 -30.30
C ALA A 40 32.50 -22.67 -29.05
N PRO A 41 32.01 -21.73 -28.20
CA PRO A 41 31.23 -22.10 -27.03
C PRO A 41 29.95 -22.83 -27.47
N VAL A 42 29.61 -23.91 -26.77
CA VAL A 42 28.39 -24.69 -27.02
C VAL A 42 27.18 -23.75 -26.94
N PRO A 43 26.27 -23.76 -27.95
CA PRO A 43 25.13 -22.85 -27.98
C PRO A 43 24.17 -23.13 -26.82
N LEU A 44 23.70 -22.06 -26.16
CA LEU A 44 22.70 -22.15 -25.09
C LEU A 44 21.29 -22.24 -25.67
N ARG A 45 20.53 -23.27 -25.31
CA ARG A 45 19.13 -23.44 -25.68
C ARG A 45 18.20 -23.13 -24.51
N ASN A 46 17.18 -22.31 -24.74
CA ASN A 46 16.19 -22.00 -23.70
C ASN A 46 14.98 -22.94 -23.81
N VAL A 47 14.56 -23.50 -22.68
CA VAL A 47 13.39 -24.36 -22.56
C VAL A 47 12.49 -23.82 -21.46
N SER A 48 11.27 -23.40 -21.82
CA SER A 48 10.26 -22.98 -20.86
C SER A 48 9.29 -24.11 -20.54
N VAL A 49 8.94 -24.27 -19.26
CA VAL A 49 8.01 -25.30 -18.78
C VAL A 49 7.14 -24.73 -17.67
N ASP A 50 5.87 -25.13 -17.60
CA ASP A 50 4.96 -24.65 -16.56
C ASP A 50 5.13 -25.50 -15.30
N VAL A 51 4.89 -24.91 -14.14
CA VAL A 51 4.98 -25.63 -12.86
C VAL A 51 4.01 -26.81 -12.84
N GLY A 52 4.46 -27.98 -12.39
CA GLY A 52 3.68 -29.22 -12.37
C GLY A 52 3.73 -30.03 -13.66
N ASP A 53 4.14 -29.43 -14.79
CA ASP A 53 4.28 -30.15 -16.05
C ASP A 53 5.53 -31.05 -16.07
N ASN A 54 5.65 -31.86 -17.13
CA ASN A 54 6.79 -32.70 -17.40
C ASN A 54 7.55 -32.17 -18.62
N VAL A 55 8.88 -32.21 -18.57
CA VAL A 55 9.73 -31.80 -19.69
C VAL A 55 10.70 -32.91 -20.07
N THR A 56 10.83 -33.12 -21.38
CA THR A 56 11.78 -34.07 -21.96
C THR A 56 12.72 -33.35 -22.92
N VAL A 57 14.02 -33.44 -22.67
CA VAL A 57 15.05 -32.74 -23.45
C VAL A 57 16.10 -33.73 -23.93
N VAL A 58 16.45 -33.65 -25.21
CA VAL A 58 17.50 -34.46 -25.83
C VAL A 58 18.84 -33.73 -25.85
N CYS A 59 19.94 -34.48 -25.73
CA CYS A 59 21.33 -33.99 -25.67
C CYS A 59 21.90 -33.50 -27.03
N SER A 60 21.06 -33.11 -27.99
CA SER A 60 21.50 -32.47 -29.25
C SER A 60 20.29 -31.84 -29.96
N ASN A 61 20.49 -30.69 -30.59
CA ASN A 61 19.45 -29.96 -31.35
C ASN A 61 19.38 -30.38 -32.83
N GLU A 62 20.51 -30.75 -33.43
CA GLU A 62 20.60 -31.20 -34.82
C GLU A 62 20.51 -32.71 -34.86
N GLY A 63 19.83 -33.25 -35.87
CA GLY A 63 19.59 -34.68 -36.11
C GLY A 63 20.83 -35.57 -36.30
N ARG A 64 21.95 -35.27 -35.64
CA ARG A 64 23.06 -36.17 -35.38
C ARG A 64 22.71 -37.19 -34.28
N ALA A 65 21.49 -37.73 -34.36
CA ALA A 65 21.08 -38.97 -33.69
C ALA A 65 21.85 -40.19 -34.23
N GLN A 66 22.73 -40.00 -35.22
CA GLN A 66 23.61 -41.02 -35.75
C GLN A 66 25.02 -40.77 -35.24
N ILE A 67 25.34 -41.23 -34.03
CA ILE A 67 26.19 -42.39 -33.74
C ILE A 67 25.97 -42.74 -32.25
N PHE A 68 24.80 -43.30 -31.88
CA PHE A 68 24.66 -43.99 -30.60
C PHE A 68 25.13 -45.44 -30.72
N GLY A 69 26.36 -45.59 -31.25
CA GLY A 69 27.06 -46.86 -31.34
C GLY A 69 27.68 -47.21 -30.00
N THR A 70 26.91 -47.89 -29.16
CA THR A 70 27.38 -48.92 -28.20
C THR A 70 28.46 -48.60 -27.14
N SER A 71 28.92 -47.36 -26.88
CA SER A 71 29.88 -47.17 -25.76
C SER A 71 29.95 -45.81 -25.05
N ASN A 72 29.18 -44.78 -25.44
CA ASN A 72 29.34 -43.46 -24.83
C ASN A 72 28.29 -43.23 -23.73
N LYS A 73 28.74 -42.93 -22.51
CA LYS A 73 27.88 -42.68 -21.35
C LYS A 73 27.45 -41.21 -21.37
N ILE A 74 26.14 -40.96 -21.45
CA ILE A 74 25.57 -39.61 -21.42
C ILE A 74 25.18 -39.27 -19.99
N THR A 75 25.69 -38.15 -19.51
CA THR A 75 25.39 -37.64 -18.17
C THR A 75 24.80 -36.24 -18.26
N TRP A 76 23.80 -35.96 -17.42
CA TRP A 76 23.21 -34.64 -17.29
C TRP A 76 23.58 -34.05 -15.95
N ILE A 77 24.15 -32.85 -15.98
CA ILE A 77 24.64 -32.15 -14.81
C ILE A 77 23.92 -30.81 -14.72
N ARG A 78 23.40 -30.46 -13.55
CA ARG A 78 22.83 -29.13 -13.30
C ARG A 78 23.87 -28.24 -12.66
N GLU A 79 23.98 -27.01 -13.15
CA GLU A 79 24.87 -26.01 -12.57
C GLU A 79 24.59 -25.79 -11.08
N GLY A 80 25.63 -25.83 -10.25
CA GLY A 80 25.54 -25.52 -8.82
C GLY A 80 24.86 -26.59 -7.94
N ARG A 81 24.59 -27.81 -8.44
CA ARG A 81 24.22 -28.95 -7.59
C ARG A 81 25.05 -30.18 -7.93
N GLU A 82 26.10 -30.42 -7.13
CA GLU A 82 26.92 -31.65 -7.19
C GLU A 82 26.27 -32.80 -6.40
N ASP A 83 25.39 -32.48 -5.45
CA ASP A 83 24.75 -33.41 -4.52
C ASP A 83 23.51 -34.08 -5.12
N GLY A 84 23.71 -34.98 -6.07
CA GLY A 84 22.66 -35.91 -6.47
C GLY A 84 21.58 -35.28 -7.33
N GLN A 85 21.47 -35.82 -8.53
CA GLN A 85 20.35 -35.68 -9.44
C GLN A 85 19.01 -35.62 -8.68
N SER A 86 18.23 -34.55 -8.89
CA SER A 86 16.90 -34.40 -8.28
C SER A 86 16.11 -35.71 -8.43
N LYS A 87 15.44 -36.22 -7.39
CA LYS A 87 14.66 -37.49 -7.47
C LYS A 87 13.62 -37.50 -8.61
N ARG A 88 13.23 -36.31 -9.08
CA ARG A 88 12.29 -36.05 -10.17
C ARG A 88 12.93 -36.04 -11.57
N LEU A 89 14.27 -36.12 -11.63
CA LEU A 89 15.07 -36.03 -12.84
C LEU A 89 15.65 -37.40 -13.18
N THR A 90 15.15 -37.99 -14.26
CA THR A 90 15.55 -39.29 -14.78
C THR A 90 16.26 -39.10 -16.10
N VAL A 91 17.41 -39.77 -16.28
CA VAL A 91 18.14 -39.78 -17.54
C VAL A 91 17.97 -41.16 -18.16
N GLU A 92 17.43 -41.19 -19.38
CA GLU A 92 17.25 -42.42 -20.15
C GLU A 92 18.56 -42.78 -20.88
N PRO A 93 18.87 -44.08 -21.10
CA PRO A 93 20.05 -44.51 -21.87
C PRO A 93 20.13 -43.95 -23.30
N SER A 94 19.01 -43.45 -23.83
CA SER A 94 18.90 -42.72 -25.10
C SER A 94 19.53 -41.32 -25.06
N GLY A 95 19.98 -40.84 -23.90
CA GLY A 95 20.47 -39.46 -23.69
C GLY A 95 19.37 -38.44 -23.41
N LEU A 96 18.14 -38.92 -23.18
CA LEU A 96 16.98 -38.09 -22.94
C LEU A 96 16.85 -37.76 -21.44
N LEU A 97 16.84 -36.47 -21.15
CA LEU A 97 16.56 -35.93 -19.83
C LEU A 97 15.06 -35.82 -19.62
N LYS A 98 14.51 -36.50 -18.62
CA LYS A 98 13.11 -36.42 -18.23
C LYS A 98 13.00 -35.81 -16.84
N LEU A 99 12.34 -34.66 -16.75
CA LEU A 99 12.03 -34.01 -15.48
C LEU A 99 10.51 -34.03 -15.29
N ILE A 100 10.07 -34.67 -14.21
CA ILE A 100 8.64 -34.91 -13.93
C ILE A 100 8.19 -33.97 -12.80
N ASN A 101 6.98 -33.41 -12.93
CA ASN A 101 6.38 -32.52 -11.93
C ASN A 101 7.33 -31.37 -11.59
N VAL A 102 7.62 -30.52 -12.58
CA VAL A 102 8.62 -29.46 -12.48
C VAL A 102 8.26 -28.45 -11.38
N SER A 103 9.25 -28.05 -10.58
CA SER A 103 9.11 -27.07 -9.51
C SER A 103 9.91 -25.80 -9.83
N ARG A 104 9.54 -24.66 -9.25
CA ARG A 104 10.27 -23.39 -9.36
C ARG A 104 11.78 -23.49 -9.06
N PHE A 105 12.17 -24.48 -8.25
CA PHE A 105 13.57 -24.72 -7.84
C PHE A 105 14.39 -25.52 -8.86
N ASP A 106 13.75 -25.97 -9.94
CA ASP A 106 14.41 -26.65 -11.06
C ASP A 106 14.83 -25.68 -12.16
N THR A 107 14.51 -24.39 -12.04
CA THR A 107 15.07 -23.35 -12.89
C THR A 107 16.60 -23.34 -12.77
N GLY A 108 17.28 -23.26 -13.91
CA GLY A 108 18.74 -23.19 -13.97
C GLY A 108 19.31 -23.79 -15.25
N ASP A 109 20.64 -23.81 -15.32
CA ASP A 109 21.37 -24.32 -16.48
C ASP A 109 21.73 -25.79 -16.30
N TYR A 110 21.51 -26.55 -17.38
CA TYR A 110 21.72 -27.97 -17.49
C TYR A 110 22.72 -28.24 -18.61
N TYR A 111 23.73 -29.04 -18.31
CA TYR A 111 24.80 -29.42 -19.22
C TYR A 111 24.67 -30.91 -19.53
N CYS A 112 24.73 -31.23 -20.83
CA CYS A 112 24.90 -32.61 -21.24
C CYS A 112 26.39 -32.89 -21.49
N THR A 113 26.92 -33.91 -20.84
CA THR A 113 28.31 -34.36 -20.96
C THR A 113 28.38 -35.76 -21.58
N LEU A 114 29.35 -35.96 -22.48
CA LEU A 114 29.70 -37.25 -23.06
C LEU A 114 31.00 -37.74 -22.43
N ASP A 115 30.97 -38.96 -21.89
CA ASP A 115 32.15 -39.63 -21.29
C ASP A 115 32.89 -38.76 -20.27
N ASP A 116 32.12 -37.92 -19.55
CA ASP A 116 32.53 -37.03 -18.46
C ASP A 116 33.59 -35.94 -18.80
N ASP A 117 34.00 -35.78 -20.08
CA ASP A 117 35.06 -34.83 -20.47
C ASP A 117 34.59 -33.70 -21.44
N ALA A 118 33.50 -33.89 -22.17
CA ALA A 118 33.05 -32.91 -23.18
C ALA A 118 31.59 -32.47 -22.99
N VAL A 119 31.38 -31.19 -22.68
CA VAL A 119 30.05 -30.56 -22.72
C VAL A 119 29.58 -30.50 -24.16
N ARG A 120 28.45 -31.13 -24.45
CA ARG A 120 27.90 -31.27 -25.80
C ARG A 120 26.73 -30.34 -26.09
N ASP A 121 25.86 -30.15 -25.09
CA ASP A 121 24.70 -29.28 -25.18
C ASP A 121 24.53 -28.53 -23.85
N ARG A 122 24.02 -27.30 -23.92
CA ARG A 122 23.72 -26.46 -22.76
C ARG A 122 22.29 -25.97 -22.88
N ILE A 123 21.47 -26.25 -21.87
CA ILE A 123 20.07 -25.82 -21.82
C ILE A 123 19.82 -24.98 -20.58
N SER A 124 19.18 -23.83 -20.75
CA SER A 124 18.60 -23.07 -19.65
C SER A 124 17.13 -23.43 -19.51
N VAL A 125 16.77 -24.07 -18.40
CA VAL A 125 15.39 -24.41 -18.09
C VAL A 125 14.78 -23.27 -17.29
N GLN A 126 13.74 -22.65 -17.83
CA GLN A 126 12.99 -21.58 -17.16
C GLN A 126 11.60 -22.07 -16.79
N VAL A 127 11.34 -22.21 -15.49
CA VAL A 127 10.04 -22.64 -14.99
C VAL A 127 9.10 -21.43 -14.88
N ARG A 128 7.95 -21.51 -15.56
CA ARG A 128 6.88 -20.52 -15.46
C ARG A 128 5.95 -20.89 -14.30
N THR A 129 5.62 -19.91 -13.49
CA THR A 129 4.85 -20.06 -12.26
C THR A 129 3.69 -19.06 -12.23
N PRO A 130 2.71 -19.25 -11.34
CA PRO A 130 1.86 -18.16 -10.91
C PRO A 130 2.69 -16.97 -10.42
N PRO A 131 2.14 -15.75 -10.39
CA PRO A 131 2.89 -14.56 -9.98
C PRO A 131 3.42 -14.73 -8.55
N PRO A 132 4.66 -14.30 -8.27
CA PRO A 132 5.18 -14.28 -6.90
C PRO A 132 4.41 -13.28 -6.03
N ALA A 133 4.60 -13.39 -4.71
CA ALA A 133 4.09 -12.42 -3.75
C ALA A 133 4.44 -10.98 -4.15
N LEU A 134 3.44 -10.10 -4.03
CA LEU A 134 3.65 -8.66 -4.22
C LEU A 134 4.64 -8.15 -3.17
N HIS A 135 5.43 -7.16 -3.54
CA HIS A 135 6.36 -6.54 -2.60
C HIS A 135 5.79 -5.20 -2.14
N ASN A 136 6.32 -4.70 -1.02
CA ASN A 136 6.04 -3.33 -0.58
C ASN A 136 4.53 -3.03 -0.47
N VAL A 137 3.78 -3.98 0.09
CA VAL A 137 2.34 -3.81 0.28
C VAL A 137 2.12 -3.01 1.57
N TRP A 138 1.48 -1.85 1.46
CA TRP A 138 1.14 -1.01 2.62
C TRP A 138 -0.24 -0.38 2.46
N VAL A 139 -0.84 -0.06 3.60
CA VAL A 139 -2.18 0.54 3.68
C VAL A 139 -2.07 1.95 4.23
N LYS A 140 -2.70 2.91 3.56
CA LYS A 140 -2.93 4.27 4.04
C LYS A 140 -4.38 4.40 4.49
N PRO A 141 -4.68 4.18 5.78
CA PRO A 141 -6.03 4.30 6.29
C PRO A 141 -6.46 5.76 6.38
N SER A 142 -7.78 5.98 6.33
CA SER A 142 -8.46 7.22 6.66
C SER A 142 -9.64 6.89 7.59
N THR A 143 -10.66 7.74 7.70
CA THR A 143 -11.80 7.49 8.60
C THR A 143 -12.74 6.39 8.09
N ILE A 144 -13.19 6.47 6.83
CA ILE A 144 -14.15 5.50 6.23
C ILE A 144 -13.61 4.83 4.96
N LEU A 145 -12.33 5.07 4.67
CA LEU A 145 -11.66 4.60 3.47
C LEU A 145 -10.23 4.19 3.78
N ALA A 146 -9.65 3.35 2.94
CA ALA A 146 -8.25 2.96 3.02
C ALA A 146 -7.68 2.76 1.61
N ASN A 147 -6.51 3.31 1.34
CA ASN A 147 -5.80 3.11 0.09
C ASN A 147 -4.73 2.03 0.29
N ILE A 148 -4.84 0.92 -0.43
CA ILE A 148 -3.86 -0.16 -0.43
C ILE A 148 -2.92 0.08 -1.60
N LEU A 149 -1.61 0.07 -1.36
CA LEU A 149 -0.58 0.20 -2.39
C LEU A 149 0.30 -1.04 -2.42
N TRP A 150 0.80 -1.40 -3.60
CA TRP A 150 1.71 -2.53 -3.78
C TRP A 150 2.67 -2.31 -4.94
N GLU A 151 3.74 -3.08 -4.95
CA GLU A 151 4.69 -3.15 -6.04
C GLU A 151 4.83 -4.61 -6.55
N VAL A 152 5.18 -4.77 -7.82
CA VAL A 152 5.23 -6.09 -8.49
C VAL A 152 6.67 -6.59 -8.54
N ALA A 153 6.94 -7.70 -7.85
CA ALA A 153 8.27 -8.31 -7.82
C ALA A 153 8.60 -9.08 -9.11
N GLY A 154 7.57 -9.60 -9.79
CA GLY A 154 7.72 -10.37 -11.03
C GLY A 154 6.37 -10.91 -11.49
N THR A 155 6.36 -11.60 -12.63
CA THR A 155 5.14 -12.09 -13.26
C THR A 155 5.05 -13.62 -13.32
N GLY A 156 6.12 -14.32 -12.94
CA GLY A 156 6.21 -15.78 -13.05
C GLY A 156 6.37 -16.28 -14.50
N GLY A 157 6.70 -15.40 -15.45
CA GLY A 157 6.95 -15.76 -16.85
C GLY A 157 5.74 -15.64 -17.79
N TYR A 158 4.55 -15.33 -17.25
CA TYR A 158 3.38 -14.95 -18.02
C TYR A 158 2.89 -13.56 -17.60
N PRO A 159 2.29 -12.75 -18.48
CA PRO A 159 1.76 -11.45 -18.10
C PRO A 159 0.68 -11.58 -17.01
N ILE A 160 0.67 -10.63 -16.08
CA ILE A 160 -0.39 -10.50 -15.06
C ILE A 160 -1.68 -10.09 -15.78
N ILE A 161 -2.78 -10.79 -15.50
CA ILE A 161 -4.10 -10.49 -16.08
C ILE A 161 -4.85 -9.46 -15.23
N ASP A 162 -4.82 -9.62 -13.91
CA ASP A 162 -5.47 -8.75 -12.94
C ASP A 162 -4.82 -8.89 -11.55
N PHE A 163 -5.21 -7.98 -10.67
CA PHE A 163 -5.09 -8.17 -9.22
C PHE A 163 -6.46 -8.35 -8.61
N THR A 164 -6.52 -9.06 -7.49
CA THR A 164 -7.72 -9.16 -6.67
C THR A 164 -7.33 -8.83 -5.24
N ALA A 165 -8.19 -8.07 -4.57
CA ALA A 165 -8.02 -7.68 -3.19
C ALA A 165 -9.30 -7.94 -2.41
N GLU A 166 -9.14 -8.31 -1.14
CA GLU A 166 -10.23 -8.60 -0.22
C GLU A 166 -9.90 -8.01 1.15
N TYR A 167 -10.92 -7.80 1.96
CA TYR A 167 -10.78 -7.26 3.30
C TYR A 167 -11.72 -7.96 4.29
N ARG A 168 -11.36 -7.93 5.57
CA ARG A 168 -12.22 -8.37 6.67
C ARG A 168 -11.87 -7.59 7.93
N LEU A 169 -12.78 -7.64 8.92
CA LEU A 169 -12.45 -7.15 10.26
C LEU A 169 -11.32 -8.00 10.84
N LYS A 170 -10.37 -7.34 11.51
CA LYS A 170 -9.31 -8.07 12.21
C LYS A 170 -9.93 -8.79 13.41
N PRO A 171 -9.84 -10.11 13.51
CA PRO A 171 -10.43 -10.84 14.62
C PRO A 171 -9.74 -10.45 15.94
N SER A 172 -10.54 -10.26 16.99
CA SER A 172 -10.02 -10.12 18.35
C SER A 172 -9.43 -11.45 18.81
N PRO A 173 -8.46 -11.44 19.73
CA PRO A 173 -7.90 -12.67 20.28
C PRO A 173 -9.00 -13.48 20.97
N GLY A 174 -9.39 -14.61 20.36
CA GLY A 174 -10.43 -15.51 20.86
C GLY A 174 -11.71 -15.57 20.03
N ASP A 175 -11.89 -14.65 19.08
CA ASP A 175 -13.04 -14.63 18.16
C ASP A 175 -12.74 -15.44 16.89
N GLU A 176 -13.78 -16.03 16.30
CA GLU A 176 -13.69 -16.62 14.97
C GLU A 176 -13.52 -15.52 13.92
N ALA A 177 -12.70 -15.79 12.91
CA ALA A 177 -12.43 -14.81 11.87
C ALA A 177 -13.58 -14.73 10.87
N ASP A 178 -14.05 -13.52 10.61
CA ASP A 178 -15.05 -13.26 9.58
C ASP A 178 -14.57 -13.71 8.18
N ASP A 179 -15.55 -14.03 7.34
CA ASP A 179 -15.33 -14.28 5.92
C ASP A 179 -14.76 -13.05 5.22
N TRP A 180 -13.90 -13.30 4.24
CA TRP A 180 -13.30 -12.25 3.42
C TRP A 180 -14.33 -11.62 2.50
N LYS A 181 -14.39 -10.28 2.50
CA LYS A 181 -15.25 -9.48 1.64
C LYS A 181 -14.47 -8.98 0.43
N PRO A 182 -15.01 -9.10 -0.79
CA PRO A 182 -14.34 -8.62 -1.99
C PRO A 182 -14.26 -7.10 -2.01
N ILE A 183 -13.10 -6.55 -2.41
CA ILE A 183 -12.96 -5.14 -2.73
C ILE A 183 -13.43 -4.92 -4.17
N ILE A 184 -14.19 -3.85 -4.40
CA ILE A 184 -14.74 -3.51 -5.71
C ILE A 184 -13.85 -2.46 -6.36
N PRO A 185 -13.41 -2.64 -7.62
CA PRO A 185 -13.71 -3.77 -8.51
C PRO A 185 -12.92 -5.05 -8.15
N THR A 186 -13.54 -6.22 -8.36
CA THR A 186 -12.94 -7.53 -8.07
C THR A 186 -11.74 -7.86 -8.96
N HIS A 187 -11.73 -7.34 -10.19
CA HIS A 187 -10.67 -7.48 -11.17
C HIS A 187 -10.00 -6.13 -11.40
N ILE A 188 -8.87 -5.93 -10.73
CA ILE A 188 -8.11 -4.69 -10.78
C ILE A 188 -7.15 -4.76 -11.99
N PRO A 189 -7.09 -3.71 -12.84
CA PRO A 189 -6.23 -3.72 -14.03
C PRO A 189 -4.76 -4.04 -13.71
N PRO A 190 -4.03 -4.72 -14.62
CA PRO A 190 -2.64 -5.16 -14.38
C PRO A 190 -1.64 -3.99 -14.27
N ASN A 191 -2.05 -2.81 -14.72
CA ASN A 191 -1.26 -1.57 -14.68
C ASN A 191 -1.39 -0.87 -13.32
N SER A 192 -2.37 -1.24 -12.50
CA SER A 192 -2.63 -0.62 -11.21
C SER A 192 -1.57 -1.03 -10.18
N ARG A 193 -1.31 -0.09 -9.26
CA ARG A 193 -0.40 -0.25 -8.11
C ARG A 193 -1.07 0.15 -6.79
N GLN A 194 -2.35 0.49 -6.85
CA GLN A 194 -3.13 0.87 -5.70
C GLN A 194 -4.63 0.60 -5.92
N ILE A 195 -5.36 0.46 -4.83
CA ILE A 195 -6.83 0.44 -4.81
C ILE A 195 -7.38 1.12 -3.57
N ASP A 196 -8.48 1.85 -3.74
CA ASP A 196 -9.23 2.44 -2.63
C ASP A 196 -10.35 1.50 -2.18
N VAL A 197 -10.40 1.28 -0.87
CA VAL A 197 -11.48 0.57 -0.18
C VAL A 197 -12.38 1.60 0.46
N TYR A 198 -13.68 1.50 0.22
CA TYR A 198 -14.69 2.42 0.73
C TYR A 198 -15.59 1.73 1.76
N HIS A 199 -16.40 2.55 2.46
CA HIS A 199 -17.40 2.08 3.41
C HIS A 199 -16.83 1.27 4.58
N LEU A 200 -15.65 1.67 5.05
CA LEU A 200 -15.07 1.14 6.28
C LEU A 200 -15.68 1.86 7.49
N GLU A 201 -15.71 1.18 8.63
CA GLU A 201 -16.14 1.76 9.89
C GLU A 201 -14.98 2.56 10.52
N PRO A 202 -15.24 3.74 11.11
CA PRO A 202 -14.23 4.52 11.83
C PRO A 202 -13.65 3.76 13.03
N ASN A 203 -12.43 4.10 13.45
CA ASN A 203 -11.76 3.54 14.62
C ASN A 203 -11.75 1.99 14.68
N THR A 204 -11.58 1.36 13.53
CA THR A 204 -11.71 -0.09 13.36
C THR A 204 -10.50 -0.67 12.63
N THR A 205 -10.01 -1.81 13.09
CA THR A 205 -8.85 -2.49 12.48
C THR A 205 -9.32 -3.53 11.48
N TYR A 206 -8.82 -3.44 10.26
CA TYR A 206 -9.09 -4.36 9.17
C TYR A 206 -7.83 -5.10 8.75
N SER A 207 -8.02 -6.36 8.33
CA SER A 207 -7.03 -7.12 7.57
C SER A 207 -7.38 -7.03 6.09
N PHE A 208 -6.39 -6.70 5.28
CA PHE A 208 -6.49 -6.63 3.83
C PHE A 208 -5.57 -7.67 3.22
N ARG A 209 -6.01 -8.32 2.14
CA ARG A 209 -5.16 -9.22 1.38
C ARG A 209 -5.23 -8.90 -0.10
N VAL A 210 -4.10 -9.03 -0.79
CA VAL A 210 -3.98 -8.76 -2.21
C VAL A 210 -3.04 -9.77 -2.88
N TRP A 211 -3.37 -10.16 -4.10
CA TRP A 211 -2.54 -11.03 -4.94
C TRP A 211 -2.68 -10.67 -6.42
N ALA A 212 -1.74 -11.16 -7.22
CA ALA A 212 -1.80 -11.08 -8.67
C ALA A 212 -2.24 -12.41 -9.27
N THR A 213 -2.91 -12.37 -10.42
CA THR A 213 -3.30 -13.55 -11.19
C THR A 213 -2.61 -13.53 -12.55
N ASN A 214 -2.17 -14.69 -13.04
CA ASN A 214 -1.79 -14.88 -14.44
C ASN A 214 -2.54 -16.10 -15.02
N GLN A 215 -2.19 -16.53 -16.25
CA GLN A 215 -2.84 -17.69 -16.87
C GLN A 215 -2.62 -19.03 -16.14
N LEU A 216 -1.60 -19.15 -15.29
CA LEU A 216 -1.40 -20.32 -14.42
C LEU A 216 -2.23 -20.24 -13.13
N GLY A 217 -2.89 -19.11 -12.89
CA GLY A 217 -3.81 -18.89 -11.78
C GLY A 217 -3.32 -17.87 -10.78
N ARG A 218 -3.81 -18.03 -9.55
CA ARG A 218 -3.58 -17.13 -8.42
C ARG A 218 -2.15 -17.26 -7.89
N GLY A 219 -1.49 -16.11 -7.72
CA GLY A 219 -0.19 -16.00 -7.08
C GLY A 219 -0.24 -16.03 -5.55
N ASP A 220 0.90 -15.77 -4.91
CA ASP A 220 0.98 -15.76 -3.45
C ASP A 220 0.20 -14.56 -2.86
N ILE A 221 -0.53 -14.82 -1.77
CA ILE A 221 -1.35 -13.83 -1.08
C ILE A 221 -0.49 -13.04 -0.10
N VAL A 222 -0.61 -11.71 -0.14
CA VAL A 222 0.02 -10.81 0.84
C VAL A 222 -1.06 -10.21 1.72
N GLU A 223 -0.97 -10.42 3.04
CA GLU A 223 -1.89 -9.87 4.04
C GLU A 223 -1.21 -8.71 4.80
N VAL A 224 -1.95 -7.62 4.97
CA VAL A 224 -1.53 -6.39 5.66
C VAL A 224 -2.67 -5.85 6.50
N GLU A 225 -2.34 -5.11 7.56
CA GLU A 225 -3.34 -4.56 8.48
C GLU A 225 -3.44 -3.04 8.33
N GLY A 226 -4.64 -2.50 8.54
CA GLY A 226 -4.88 -1.06 8.57
C GLY A 226 -5.94 -0.70 9.62
N HIS A 227 -5.66 0.33 10.41
CA HIS A 227 -6.59 0.85 11.43
C HIS A 227 -7.15 2.20 10.98
N THR A 228 -8.48 2.28 10.84
CA THR A 228 -9.16 3.51 10.39
C THR A 228 -9.10 4.59 11.48
N HIS A 229 -9.08 5.85 11.05
CA HIS A 229 -9.09 6.99 11.95
C HIS A 229 -10.47 7.18 12.61
N HIS A 230 -10.50 7.92 13.72
CA HIS A 230 -11.74 8.31 14.38
C HIS A 230 -12.55 9.27 13.48
N SER A 231 -13.88 9.27 13.62
CA SER A 231 -14.76 10.21 12.93
C SER A 231 -14.54 11.64 13.41
N VAL A 232 -14.10 12.51 12.51
CA VAL A 232 -13.83 13.92 12.83
C VAL A 232 -15.13 14.72 13.03
N GLU A 233 -16.31 14.17 12.68
CA GLU A 233 -17.60 14.82 12.87
C GLU A 233 -17.86 15.23 14.34
N GLU A 234 -17.51 14.38 15.31
CA GLU A 234 -17.65 14.74 16.73
C GLU A 234 -16.69 15.86 17.14
N LEU A 235 -15.48 15.89 16.56
CA LEU A 235 -14.46 16.90 16.84
C LEU A 235 -14.80 18.25 16.20
N GLU A 236 -15.36 18.24 14.98
CA GLU A 236 -15.84 19.43 14.28
C GLU A 236 -17.11 19.99 14.90
N LEU A 237 -18.03 19.13 15.33
CA LEU A 237 -19.21 19.53 16.09
C LEU A 237 -18.81 20.19 17.41
N ALA A 238 -17.89 19.57 18.16
CA ALA A 238 -17.35 20.15 19.39
C ALA A 238 -16.65 21.49 19.12
N ARG A 239 -15.84 21.61 18.06
CA ARG A 239 -15.25 22.89 17.64
C ARG A 239 -16.31 23.93 17.30
N HIS A 240 -17.35 23.57 16.56
CA HIS A 240 -18.42 24.50 16.18
C HIS A 240 -19.22 24.98 17.41
N LEU A 241 -19.51 24.09 18.36
CA LEU A 241 -20.17 24.44 19.61
C LEU A 241 -19.28 25.33 20.50
N LEU A 242 -17.97 25.10 20.50
CA LEU A 242 -17.02 25.84 21.34
C LEU A 242 -16.45 27.11 20.67
N ALA A 243 -16.62 27.29 19.35
CA ALA A 243 -16.17 28.50 18.63
C ALA A 243 -16.82 29.79 19.15
N GLY A 244 -18.01 29.69 19.75
CA GLY A 244 -18.68 30.81 20.42
C GLY A 244 -18.13 31.11 21.82
N VAL A 245 -17.45 30.16 22.46
CA VAL A 245 -17.00 30.25 23.86
C VAL A 245 -15.73 31.11 23.99
N GLU A 246 -14.82 31.05 23.03
CA GLU A 246 -13.60 31.89 23.05
C GLU A 246 -13.91 33.39 22.93
N ASN A 247 -15.02 33.74 22.26
CA ASN A 247 -15.50 35.11 22.12
C ASN A 247 -16.47 35.53 23.24
N PHE A 248 -16.77 34.64 24.18
CA PHE A 248 -17.71 34.92 25.26
C PHE A 248 -17.01 35.63 26.43
N ASP A 249 -17.14 36.96 26.49
CA ASP A 249 -16.64 37.73 27.63
C ASP A 249 -17.55 37.52 28.85
N THR A 250 -17.12 36.61 29.73
CA THR A 250 -17.77 36.32 31.01
C THR A 250 -17.99 37.56 31.87
N ARG A 251 -17.14 38.59 31.76
CA ARG A 251 -17.26 39.83 32.56
C ARG A 251 -18.45 40.67 32.08
N VAL A 252 -18.61 40.81 30.77
CA VAL A 252 -19.74 41.53 30.16
C VAL A 252 -21.06 40.81 30.44
N TRP A 253 -21.06 39.48 30.35
CA TRP A 253 -22.25 38.68 30.67
C TRP A 253 -22.65 38.79 32.14
N VAL A 254 -21.70 38.65 33.08
CA VAL A 254 -21.97 38.81 34.52
C VAL A 254 -22.44 40.23 34.85
N ALA A 255 -21.86 41.26 34.21
CA ALA A 255 -22.32 42.64 34.38
C ALA A 255 -23.76 42.83 33.87
N ALA A 256 -24.11 42.30 32.70
CA ALA A 256 -25.46 42.36 32.14
C ALA A 256 -26.49 41.66 33.04
N VAL A 257 -26.18 40.44 33.52
CA VAL A 257 -27.03 39.70 34.46
C VAL A 257 -27.17 40.48 35.78
N GLY A 258 -26.09 41.07 36.29
CA GLY A 258 -26.11 41.92 37.48
C GLY A 258 -27.01 43.15 37.33
N ILE A 259 -26.99 43.81 36.16
CA ILE A 259 -27.86 44.96 35.86
C ILE A 259 -29.33 44.53 35.82
N VAL A 260 -29.65 43.43 35.13
CA VAL A 260 -31.03 42.93 35.04
C VAL A 260 -31.55 42.53 36.42
N MET A 261 -30.77 41.77 37.20
CA MET A 261 -31.16 41.37 38.55
C MET A 261 -31.28 42.56 39.50
N GLY A 262 -30.37 43.55 39.39
CA GLY A 262 -30.41 44.78 40.17
C GLY A 262 -31.64 45.63 39.86
N THR A 263 -31.99 45.80 38.58
CA THR A 263 -33.19 46.54 38.16
C THR A 263 -34.47 45.83 38.62
N LEU A 264 -34.54 44.51 38.50
CA LEU A 264 -35.66 43.72 39.04
C LEU A 264 -35.79 43.88 40.56
N MET A 265 -34.68 43.87 41.31
CA MET A 265 -34.71 44.14 42.75
C MET A 265 -35.21 45.54 43.08
N VAL A 266 -34.70 46.58 42.40
CA VAL A 266 -35.12 47.97 42.65
C VAL A 266 -36.59 48.17 42.33
N LEU A 267 -37.08 47.60 41.22
CA LEU A 267 -38.50 47.63 40.89
C LEU A 267 -39.34 46.85 41.91
N GLY A 268 -38.86 45.69 42.38
CA GLY A 268 -39.52 44.90 43.41
C GLY A 268 -39.63 45.65 44.75
N PHE A 269 -38.54 46.25 45.23
CA PHE A 269 -38.57 47.04 46.46
C PHE A 269 -39.34 48.36 46.30
N GLY A 270 -39.23 49.03 45.14
CA GLY A 270 -39.94 50.26 44.85
C GLY A 270 -41.45 50.06 44.78
N THR A 271 -41.91 49.01 44.11
CA THR A 271 -43.33 48.63 44.08
C THR A 271 -43.84 48.26 45.48
N CYS A 272 -43.08 47.46 46.23
CA CYS A 272 -43.42 47.13 47.62
C CYS A 272 -43.51 48.38 48.53
N TYR A 273 -42.59 49.33 48.37
CA TYR A 273 -42.60 50.59 49.11
C TYR A 273 -43.78 51.49 48.75
N LEU A 274 -44.12 51.62 47.46
CA LEU A 274 -45.29 52.37 47.02
C LEU A 274 -46.58 51.76 47.55
N LEU A 275 -46.72 50.43 47.47
CA LEU A 275 -47.86 49.73 48.06
C LEU A 275 -47.92 49.90 49.59
N TYR A 276 -46.78 49.84 50.28
CA TYR A 276 -46.71 50.12 51.71
C TYR A 276 -47.15 51.56 52.04
N ARG A 277 -46.78 52.53 51.21
CA ARG A 277 -47.17 53.94 51.38
C ARG A 277 -48.65 54.16 51.13
N GLU A 278 -49.23 53.56 50.08
CA GLU A 278 -50.68 53.61 49.82
C GLU A 278 -51.47 52.95 50.96
N CYS A 279 -50.97 51.86 51.53
CA CYS A 279 -51.56 51.22 52.72
C CYS A 279 -51.41 52.04 54.01
N LYS A 280 -50.44 52.97 54.09
CA LYS A 280 -50.15 53.78 55.29
C LYS A 280 -50.66 55.23 55.19
N ALA A 281 -51.09 55.68 54.01
CA ALA A 281 -51.78 56.95 53.86
C ALA A 281 -53.09 56.89 54.68
N PRO A 282 -53.34 57.82 55.62
CA PRO A 282 -54.61 57.85 56.33
C PRO A 282 -55.74 58.06 55.31
N CYS A 283 -56.78 57.23 55.43
CA CYS A 283 -57.99 57.30 54.63
C CYS A 283 -58.67 58.66 54.81
N VAL A 284 -58.36 59.64 53.94
CA VAL A 284 -59.04 60.95 53.90
C VAL A 284 -59.71 61.19 52.53
N SER A 285 -59.47 60.33 51.54
CA SER A 285 -59.99 60.52 50.16
C SER A 285 -61.07 59.51 49.74
N PHE A 286 -61.99 59.14 50.65
CA PHE A 286 -63.28 58.54 50.24
C PHE A 286 -64.46 59.52 50.36
N ARG A 287 -64.23 60.77 50.79
CA ARG A 287 -65.28 61.79 50.95
C ARG A 287 -65.37 62.86 49.86
N CYS A 288 -64.42 62.95 48.92
CA CYS A 288 -64.49 63.94 47.83
C CYS A 288 -65.14 63.43 46.53
N PHE A 289 -65.27 62.12 46.32
CA PHE A 289 -65.93 61.61 45.11
C PHE A 289 -67.46 61.59 45.21
N LEU A 290 -68.03 61.65 46.42
CA LEU A 290 -69.48 61.71 46.66
C LEU A 290 -70.05 63.14 46.74
N LEU A 291 -69.22 64.18 46.80
CA LEU A 291 -69.69 65.58 46.85
C LEU A 291 -69.68 66.33 45.51
N ASN A 292 -68.99 65.80 44.49
CA ASN A 292 -68.98 66.40 43.13
C ASN A 292 -70.01 65.79 42.15
N LEU A 293 -70.82 64.82 42.58
CA LEU A 293 -71.91 64.23 41.78
C LEU A 293 -73.32 64.68 42.19
N SER A 294 -73.47 65.50 43.25
CA SER A 294 -74.78 66.05 43.68
C SER A 294 -75.00 67.52 43.29
N ALA A 295 -73.94 68.26 42.92
CA ALA A 295 -74.04 69.70 42.60
C ALA A 295 -74.23 70.02 41.10
N ALA A 296 -74.45 69.03 40.23
CA ALA A 296 -74.57 69.21 38.78
C ALA A 296 -75.91 68.70 38.19
N GLY A 297 -76.98 68.60 39.00
CA GLY A 297 -78.29 68.15 38.54
C GLY A 297 -79.44 68.92 39.19
N GLY A 298 -79.72 70.14 38.73
CA GLY A 298 -80.91 70.88 39.16
C GLY A 298 -80.95 72.35 38.74
N ALA A 299 -81.22 72.64 37.46
CA ALA A 299 -81.91 73.86 37.01
C ALA A 299 -82.28 73.73 35.52
N GLY A 300 -83.57 73.72 35.20
CA GLY A 300 -84.06 73.73 33.82
C GLY A 300 -85.44 73.06 33.66
N SER A 301 -86.45 73.62 34.31
CA SER A 301 -87.87 73.44 33.98
C SER A 301 -88.24 74.36 32.81
N ASP A 302 -88.78 73.78 31.75
CA ASP A 302 -89.98 74.21 31.01
C ASP A 302 -90.48 73.04 30.14
#